data_AF-A0A8T6FS03-F1
#
_entry.id   AF-A0A8T6FS03-F1
#
_cell.length_a   1.000
_cell.length_b   1.000
_cell.length_c   1.000
_cell.angle_alpha   90.00
_cell.angle_beta   90.00
_cell.angle_gamma   90.00
#
_symmetry.space_group_name_H-M   'P 1'
#
loop_
_entity.id
_entity.type
_entity.pdbx_description
1 polymer ?
#
loop_
_entity_poly.entity_id
_entity_poly.type
_entity_poly.pdbx_seq_one_letter_code
_entity_poly.pdbx_strand_id
1 'polypeptide(L)'
;MSAEVDAARALFSGFVSGAVVAFATVAIALWAMSRSARWRTRIASLGRLPLPLVGVVLVNVAVLGWTLLGLLLGAAYIEVADPLRFGLIVHGLVLIAVIAAAFVLRGLNGAIWATAIVAAFAFGVLLPALAG
;
A
#
# COMPACT_ATOMS: atom_id res chain seq x y z
N MET A 1 -28.53 -3.28 -11.67
CA MET A 1 -27.68 -4.21 -10.90
C MET A 1 -28.20 -4.22 -9.47
N SER A 2 -28.17 -5.34 -8.73
CA SER A 2 -28.61 -5.32 -7.33
C SER A 2 -27.53 -4.68 -6.45
N ALA A 3 -27.92 -4.00 -5.38
CA ALA A 3 -26.98 -3.33 -4.46
C ALA A 3 -25.90 -4.27 -3.90
N GLU A 4 -26.22 -5.56 -3.77
CA GLU A 4 -25.28 -6.61 -3.35
C GLU A 4 -24.15 -6.82 -4.38
N VAL A 5 -24.46 -6.75 -5.67
CA VAL A 5 -23.46 -6.91 -6.75
C VAL A 5 -22.55 -5.68 -6.79
N ASP A 6 -23.09 -4.49 -6.58
CA ASP A 6 -22.31 -3.25 -6.52
C ASP A 6 -21.35 -3.25 -5.32
N ALA A 7 -21.84 -3.69 -4.15
CA ALA A 7 -21.02 -3.83 -2.95
C ALA A 7 -19.92 -4.90 -3.12
N ALA A 8 -20.25 -6.07 -3.67
CA ALA A 8 -19.28 -7.11 -3.94
C ALA A 8 -18.20 -6.64 -4.92
N ARG A 9 -18.58 -5.88 -5.95
CA ARG A 9 -17.66 -5.32 -6.94
C ARG A 9 -16.70 -4.30 -6.31
N ALA A 10 -17.20 -3.41 -5.45
CA ALA A 10 -16.39 -2.42 -4.75
C ALA A 10 -15.43 -3.06 -3.72
N LEU A 11 -15.86 -4.10 -3.01
CA LEU A 11 -14.99 -4.86 -2.10
C LEU A 11 -13.91 -5.62 -2.89
N PHE A 12 -14.28 -6.24 -4.00
CA PHE A 12 -13.35 -6.96 -4.86
C PHE A 12 -12.32 -6.02 -5.51
N SER A 13 -12.74 -4.86 -6.01
CA SER A 13 -11.80 -3.84 -6.53
C SER A 13 -10.86 -3.34 -5.44
N GLY A 14 -11.38 -3.11 -4.23
CA GLY A 14 -10.58 -2.79 -3.05
C GLY A 14 -9.53 -3.85 -2.74
N PHE A 15 -9.93 -5.12 -2.73
CA PHE A 15 -9.01 -6.26 -2.55
C PHE A 15 -7.92 -6.30 -3.62
N VAL A 16 -8.29 -6.18 -4.91
CA VAL A 16 -7.34 -6.21 -6.04
C VAL A 16 -6.35 -5.05 -5.95
N SER A 17 -6.83 -3.82 -5.75
CA SER A 17 -5.97 -2.66 -5.58
C SER A 17 -5.05 -2.80 -4.37
N GLY A 18 -5.56 -3.29 -3.24
CA GLY A 18 -4.75 -3.57 -2.05
C GLY A 18 -3.66 -4.60 -2.29
N ALA A 19 -3.96 -5.68 -3.01
CA ALA A 19 -2.98 -6.69 -3.41
C ALA A 19 -1.90 -6.10 -4.34
N VAL A 20 -2.27 -5.25 -5.31
CA VAL A 20 -1.31 -4.55 -6.18
C VAL A 20 -0.34 -3.71 -5.35
N VAL A 21 -0.85 -2.91 -4.41
CA VAL A 21 0.01 -2.10 -3.53
C VAL A 21 0.88 -2.98 -2.66
N ALA A 22 0.37 -4.09 -2.12
CA ALA A 22 1.15 -5.02 -1.32
C ALA A 22 2.36 -5.56 -2.08
N PHE A 23 2.14 -6.16 -3.25
CA PHE A 23 3.21 -6.76 -4.04
C PHE A 23 4.23 -5.72 -4.51
N ALA A 24 3.76 -4.56 -4.97
CA ALA A 24 4.64 -3.47 -5.37
C ALA A 24 5.45 -2.92 -4.19
N THR A 25 4.85 -2.73 -3.02
CA THR A 25 5.56 -2.27 -1.81
C THR A 25 6.62 -3.27 -1.38
N VAL A 26 6.30 -4.57 -1.39
CA VAL A 26 7.27 -5.64 -1.11
C VAL A 26 8.42 -5.59 -2.10
N ALA A 27 8.14 -5.51 -3.41
CA ALA A 27 9.16 -5.43 -4.44
C ALA A 27 10.07 -4.20 -4.27
N ILE A 28 9.49 -3.02 -4.00
CA ILE A 28 10.20 -1.78 -3.72
C ILE A 28 11.09 -1.93 -2.48
N ALA A 29 10.55 -2.51 -1.39
CA ALA A 29 11.27 -2.72 -0.15
C ALA A 29 12.47 -3.66 -0.34
N LEU A 30 12.27 -4.80 -1.02
CA LEU A 30 13.33 -5.75 -1.32
C LEU A 30 14.40 -5.12 -2.22
N TRP A 31 14.00 -4.36 -3.23
CA TRP A 31 14.93 -3.63 -4.09
C TRP A 31 15.74 -2.60 -3.30
N ALA A 32 15.10 -1.77 -2.48
CA ALA A 32 15.76 -0.77 -1.65
C ALA A 32 16.73 -1.41 -0.63
N MET A 33 16.31 -2.52 -0.02
CA MET A 33 17.15 -3.31 0.88
C MET A 33 18.38 -3.88 0.18
N SER A 34 18.23 -4.44 -1.02
CA SER A 34 19.35 -4.99 -1.80
C SER A 34 20.41 -3.95 -2.16
N ARG A 35 19.99 -2.68 -2.31
CA ARG A 35 20.85 -1.54 -2.62
C ARG A 35 21.47 -0.87 -1.39
N SER A 36 20.98 -1.16 -0.19
CA SER A 36 21.38 -0.45 1.04
C SER A 36 22.60 -1.08 1.72
N ALA A 37 23.71 -0.33 1.79
CA ALA A 37 24.89 -0.74 2.55
C ALA A 37 24.63 -0.85 4.07
N ARG A 38 23.78 0.03 4.61
CA ARG A 38 23.35 0.01 6.03
C ARG A 38 22.55 -1.24 6.37
N TRP A 39 21.79 -1.75 5.41
CA TRP A 39 21.02 -2.98 5.60
C TRP A 39 21.94 -4.20 5.67
N ARG A 40 22.94 -4.27 4.78
CA ARG A 40 23.97 -5.32 4.81
C ARG A 40 24.74 -5.35 6.13
N THR A 41 25.12 -4.19 6.68
CA THR A 41 25.81 -4.12 7.97
C THR A 41 24.89 -4.46 9.16
N ARG A 42 23.62 -4.03 9.16
CA ARG A 42 22.64 -4.41 10.20
C ARG A 42 22.33 -5.91 10.22
N ILE A 43 22.17 -6.54 9.05
CA ILE A 43 21.97 -7.99 8.97
C ILE A 43 23.18 -8.74 9.55
N ALA A 44 24.40 -8.32 9.20
CA ALA A 44 25.61 -8.94 9.75
C ALA A 44 25.65 -8.85 11.29
N SER A 45 25.12 -7.77 11.88
CA SER A 45 25.02 -7.61 13.34
C SER A 45 23.86 -8.39 13.99
N LEU A 46 22.88 -8.87 13.22
CA LEU A 46 21.68 -9.52 13.76
C LEU A 46 21.90 -10.98 14.19
N GLY A 47 23.05 -11.60 13.84
CA GLY A 47 23.70 -12.77 14.46
C GLY A 47 22.93 -14.08 14.69
N ARG A 48 21.60 -14.07 14.77
CA ARG A 48 20.73 -15.16 15.23
C ARG A 48 19.32 -15.16 14.61
N LEU A 49 18.89 -14.09 13.93
CA LEU A 49 17.58 -14.08 13.26
C LEU A 49 17.70 -14.65 11.85
N PRO A 50 16.98 -15.73 11.51
CA PRO A 50 16.96 -16.26 10.15
C PRO A 50 16.35 -15.22 9.22
N LEU A 51 17.16 -14.69 8.30
CA LEU A 51 16.74 -13.73 7.27
C LEU A 51 15.46 -14.12 6.51
N PRO A 52 15.25 -15.41 6.17
CA PRO A 52 13.99 -15.83 5.56
C PRO A 52 12.76 -15.49 6.40
N LEU A 53 12.85 -15.59 7.72
CA LEU A 53 11.74 -15.35 8.63
C LEU A 53 11.39 -13.86 8.71
N VAL A 54 12.40 -12.98 8.69
CA VAL A 54 12.18 -11.52 8.60
C VAL A 54 11.50 -11.16 7.28
N GLY A 55 11.93 -11.77 6.17
CA GLY A 55 11.29 -11.60 4.87
C GLY A 55 9.82 -12.05 4.88
N VAL A 56 9.54 -13.24 5.40
CA VAL A 56 8.18 -13.78 5.52
C VAL A 56 7.29 -12.86 6.34
N VAL A 57 7.75 -12.39 7.50
CA VAL A 57 6.96 -11.48 8.35
C VAL A 57 6.69 -10.16 7.64
N LEU A 58 7.69 -9.53 7.02
CA LEU A 58 7.51 -8.27 6.29
C LEU A 58 6.51 -8.41 5.14
N VAL A 59 6.61 -9.49 4.37
CA VAL A 59 5.68 -9.77 3.26
C VAL A 59 4.26 -9.96 3.79
N ASN A 60 4.07 -10.78 4.84
CA ASN A 60 2.74 -11.03 5.39
C ASN A 60 2.11 -9.76 5.99
N VAL A 61 2.89 -8.97 6.75
CA VAL A 61 2.40 -7.71 7.32
C VAL A 61 2.03 -6.72 6.20
N ALA A 62 2.86 -6.62 5.15
CA ALA A 62 2.56 -5.76 4.01
C ALA A 62 1.30 -6.23 3.25
N VAL A 63 1.19 -7.52 2.95
CA VAL A 63 0.02 -8.09 2.27
C VAL A 63 -1.24 -7.89 3.09
N LEU A 64 -1.25 -8.32 4.35
CA LEU A 64 -2.41 -8.16 5.22
C LEU A 64 -2.79 -6.68 5.42
N GLY A 65 -1.81 -5.82 5.67
CA GLY A 65 -2.04 -4.39 5.89
C GLY A 65 -2.63 -3.69 4.67
N TRP A 66 -2.01 -3.86 3.49
CA TRP A 66 -2.48 -3.20 2.26
C TRP A 66 -3.77 -3.79 1.72
N THR A 67 -3.98 -5.11 1.83
CA THR A 67 -5.24 -5.74 1.44
C THR A 67 -6.38 -5.33 2.35
N LEU A 68 -6.16 -5.27 3.67
CA LEU A 68 -7.16 -4.77 4.62
C LEU A 68 -7.51 -3.30 4.32
N LEU A 69 -6.49 -2.46 4.09
CA LEU A 69 -6.73 -1.07 3.69
C LEU A 69 -7.50 -0.98 2.38
N GLY A 70 -7.19 -1.83 1.40
CA GLY A 70 -7.92 -1.91 0.15
C GLY A 70 -9.39 -2.26 0.34
N LEU A 71 -9.72 -3.22 1.20
CA LEU A 71 -11.11 -3.57 1.54
C LEU A 71 -11.83 -2.40 2.21
N LEU A 72 -11.19 -1.70 3.14
CA LEU A 72 -11.75 -0.52 3.81
C LEU A 72 -12.02 0.61 2.81
N LEU A 73 -11.10 0.83 1.88
CA LEU A 73 -11.24 1.83 0.82
C LEU A 73 -12.33 1.43 -0.20
N GLY A 74 -12.45 0.14 -0.51
CA GLY A 74 -13.54 -0.41 -1.32
C GLY A 74 -14.90 -0.19 -0.66
N ALA A 75 -15.01 -0.43 0.65
CA ALA A 75 -16.21 -0.12 1.42
C ALA A 75 -16.50 1.39 1.44
N ALA A 76 -15.49 2.23 1.66
CA ALA A 76 -15.64 3.68 1.65
C ALA A 76 -16.05 4.24 0.28
N TYR A 77 -15.66 3.57 -0.81
CA TYR A 77 -16.07 3.97 -2.16
C TYR A 77 -17.59 3.83 -2.37
N ILE A 78 -18.24 2.87 -1.72
CA ILE A 78 -19.69 2.68 -1.78
C ILE A 78 -20.42 3.92 -1.25
N GLU A 79 -19.91 4.53 -0.17
CA GLU A 79 -20.50 5.72 0.45
C GLU A 79 -20.29 7.00 -0.37
N VAL A 80 -19.17 7.09 -1.09
CA VAL A 80 -18.84 8.28 -1.89
C VAL A 80 -19.49 8.22 -3.28
N ALA A 81 -19.47 7.04 -3.91
CA ALA A 81 -20.02 6.76 -5.24
C ALA A 81 -19.65 7.76 -6.36
N ASP A 82 -18.55 8.51 -6.20
CA ASP A 82 -18.00 9.47 -7.16
C ASP A 82 -16.49 9.20 -7.32
N PRO A 83 -16.03 8.72 -8.50
CA PRO A 83 -14.64 8.40 -8.77
C PRO A 83 -13.66 9.55 -8.53
N LEU A 84 -14.05 10.78 -8.90
CA LEU A 84 -13.17 11.95 -8.84
C LEU A 84 -13.01 12.42 -7.39
N ARG A 85 -14.13 12.51 -6.66
CA ARG A 85 -14.10 12.90 -5.24
C ARG A 85 -13.35 11.87 -4.41
N PHE A 86 -13.60 10.59 -4.64
CA PHE A 86 -12.89 9.52 -3.94
C PHE A 86 -11.39 9.55 -4.24
N GLY A 87 -11.03 9.72 -5.51
CA GLY A 87 -9.64 9.91 -5.93
C GLY A 87 -8.97 11.05 -5.16
N LEU A 88 -9.58 12.23 -5.11
CA LEU A 88 -9.04 13.37 -4.36
C LEU A 88 -8.84 13.08 -2.86
N ILE A 89 -9.80 12.41 -2.22
CA ILE A 89 -9.69 12.01 -0.81
C ILE A 89 -8.48 11.08 -0.61
N VAL A 90 -8.36 10.05 -1.44
CA VAL A 90 -7.25 9.09 -1.37
C VAL A 90 -5.90 9.78 -1.58
N HIS A 91 -5.79 10.65 -2.59
CA HIS A 91 -4.54 11.40 -2.84
C HIS A 91 -4.20 12.33 -1.67
N GLY A 92 -5.20 12.96 -1.05
CA GLY A 92 -5.04 13.75 0.17
C GLY A 92 -4.53 12.91 1.35
N LEU A 93 -5.11 11.73 1.58
CA LEU A 93 -4.67 10.80 2.63
C LEU A 93 -3.23 10.30 2.39
N VAL A 94 -2.87 9.99 1.15
CA VAL A 94 -1.50 9.60 0.78
C VAL A 94 -0.53 10.75 1.04
N LEU A 95 -0.88 11.99 0.68
CA LEU A 95 -0.06 13.16 0.94
C LEU A 95 0.16 13.37 2.44
N ILE A 96 -0.90 13.27 3.25
CA ILE A 96 -0.82 13.35 4.72
C ILE A 96 0.10 12.24 5.25
N ALA A 97 -0.03 11.02 4.76
CA ALA A 97 0.82 9.89 5.17
C ALA A 97 2.30 10.12 4.81
N VAL A 98 2.60 10.66 3.63
CA VAL A 98 3.96 11.02 3.22
C VAL A 98 4.53 12.13 4.10
N ILE A 99 3.74 13.17 4.41
CA ILE A 99 4.16 14.25 5.32
C ILE A 99 4.45 13.68 6.71
N ALA A 100 3.55 12.87 7.27
CA ALA A 100 3.74 12.22 8.56
C ALA A 100 5.00 11.33 8.56
N ALA A 101 5.23 10.56 7.50
CA ALA A 101 6.44 9.76 7.33
C ALA A 101 7.70 10.63 7.29
N ALA A 102 7.67 11.79 6.64
CA ALA A 102 8.78 12.74 6.59
C ALA A 102 9.15 13.24 7.99
N PHE A 103 8.16 13.58 8.81
CA PHE A 103 8.35 14.00 10.19
C PHE A 103 8.93 12.89 11.06
N VAL A 104 8.38 11.67 10.99
CA VAL A 104 8.80 10.53 11.82
C VAL A 104 10.20 10.03 11.43
N LEU A 105 10.46 9.91 10.13
CA LEU A 105 11.70 9.34 9.59
C LEU A 105 12.81 10.38 9.40
N ARG A 106 12.51 11.67 9.65
CA ARG A 106 13.42 12.82 9.47
C ARG A 106 14.04 12.88 8.07
N GLY A 107 13.25 12.52 7.07
CA GLY A 107 13.67 12.46 5.68
C GLY A 107 12.91 11.40 4.90
N LEU A 108 12.73 11.66 3.61
CA LEU A 108 12.08 10.74 2.68
C LEU A 108 13.12 10.12 1.76
N ASN A 109 12.98 8.82 1.49
CA ASN A 109 13.79 8.12 0.51
C ASN A 109 12.94 7.77 -0.72
N GLY A 110 13.60 7.39 -1.82
CA GLY A 110 12.91 7.04 -3.06
C GLY A 110 11.93 5.87 -2.93
N ALA A 111 12.13 4.96 -1.96
CA ALA A 111 11.23 3.83 -1.71
C ALA A 111 9.88 4.28 -1.14
N ILE A 112 9.88 5.27 -0.24
CA ILE A 112 8.65 5.85 0.32
C ILE A 112 7.86 6.55 -0.78
N TRP A 113 8.54 7.36 -1.61
CA TRP A 113 7.89 8.03 -2.74
C TRP A 113 7.32 7.03 -3.76
N ALA A 114 8.09 5.99 -4.12
CA ALA A 114 7.61 4.94 -5.02
C ALA A 114 6.37 4.24 -4.46
N THR A 115 6.37 3.91 -3.16
CA THR A 115 5.22 3.29 -2.49
C THR A 115 4.01 4.22 -2.47
N ALA A 116 4.22 5.50 -2.20
CA ALA A 116 3.15 6.51 -2.19
C ALA A 116 2.52 6.69 -3.58
N ILE A 117 3.32 6.73 -4.64
CA ILE A 117 2.84 6.83 -6.03
C ILE A 117 2.01 5.59 -6.38
N VAL A 118 2.50 4.39 -6.05
CA VAL A 118 1.77 3.15 -6.27
C VAL A 118 0.44 3.15 -5.51
N ALA A 119 0.43 3.53 -4.24
CA ALA A 119 -0.78 3.59 -3.43
C ALA A 119 -1.79 4.61 -3.97
N ALA A 120 -1.33 5.81 -4.33
CA ALA A 120 -2.17 6.85 -4.91
C ALA A 120 -2.80 6.39 -6.23
N PHE A 121 -2.04 5.72 -7.10
CA PHE A 121 -2.56 5.19 -8.35
C PHE A 121 -3.53 4.02 -8.12
N ALA A 122 -3.13 3.01 -7.34
CA ALA A 122 -3.92 1.81 -7.12
C ALA A 122 -5.25 2.10 -6.40
N PHE A 123 -5.24 2.96 -5.39
CA PHE A 123 -6.44 3.29 -4.64
C PHE A 123 -7.21 4.48 -5.23
N GLY A 124 -6.52 5.50 -5.75
CA GLY A 124 -7.17 6.71 -6.26
C GLY A 124 -7.66 6.60 -7.70
N VAL A 125 -7.12 5.66 -8.49
CA VAL A 125 -7.46 5.51 -9.92
C VAL A 125 -7.95 4.10 -10.23
N LEU A 126 -7.15 3.06 -9.91
CA LEU A 126 -7.49 1.69 -10.28
C LEU A 126 -8.76 1.19 -9.54
N LEU A 127 -8.88 1.45 -8.23
CA LEU A 127 -10.04 1.00 -7.45
C LEU A 127 -11.36 1.57 -8.01
N PRO A 128 -11.52 2.90 -8.21
CA PRO A 128 -12.73 3.44 -8.83
C PRO A 128 -12.98 2.91 -10.24
N ALA A 129 -11.93 2.72 -11.05
CA ALA A 129 -12.06 2.20 -12.41
C ALA A 129 -12.53 0.74 -12.47
N LEU A 130 -12.19 -0.07 -11.46
CA LEU A 130 -12.67 -1.45 -11.35
C LEU A 130 -14.07 -1.53 -10.73
N ALA A 131 -14.40 -0.58 -9.84
CA ALA A 131 -15.66 -0.54 -9.10
C ALA A 131 -16.83 0.04 -9.92
N GLY A 132 -16.58 1.10 -10.71
CA GLY A 132 -17.57 1.74 -11.59
C GLY A 132 -17.85 0.92 -12.84
#